data_AF-A0A229SUS3-F1
#
_entry.id   AF-A0A229SUS3-F1
#
_cell.length_a   1.000
_cell.length_b   1.000
_cell.length_c   1.000
_cell.angle_alpha   90.00
_cell.angle_beta   90.00
_cell.angle_gamma   90.00
#
_symmetry.space_group_name_H-M   'P 1'
#
loop_
_entity.id
_entity.type
_entity.pdbx_description
1 polymer ?
#
loop_
_entity_poly.entity_id
_entity_poly.type
_entity_poly.pdbx_seq_one_letter_code
_entity_poly.pdbx_strand_id
1 'polypeptide(L)' 'MSENSSWPQFVAANAEGGVLDGVVARVLPFGAFVEVAPGIHGLLVTGAAEVPPAGTRLPVRIESIDVERRRFSLVKA' A
#
# COMPACT_ATOMS: atom_id res chain seq x y z
N MET A 1 -20.04 -10.01 13.39
CA MET A 1 -18.94 -10.96 13.13
C MET A 1 -17.81 -10.14 12.56
N SER A 2 -16.64 -10.22 13.17
CA SER A 2 -15.59 -9.20 13.08
C SER A 2 -15.14 -8.90 11.65
N GLU A 3 -15.14 -7.61 11.33
CA GLU A 3 -14.58 -6.98 10.14
C GLU A 3 -13.07 -7.22 10.08
N ASN A 4 -12.65 -8.36 9.55
CA ASN A 4 -11.24 -8.60 9.24
C ASN A 4 -11.08 -8.59 7.73
N SER A 5 -10.69 -7.44 7.18
CA SER A 5 -10.11 -7.33 5.84
C SER A 5 -8.94 -8.32 5.75
N SER A 6 -9.22 -9.52 5.26
CA SER A 6 -8.27 -10.63 5.32
C SER A 6 -7.27 -10.46 4.17
N TRP A 7 -5.98 -10.58 4.46
CA TRP A 7 -4.92 -10.60 3.43
C TRP A 7 -5.28 -11.49 2.22
N PRO A 8 -5.78 -12.72 2.39
CA PRO A 8 -6.32 -13.54 1.31
C PRO A 8 -7.37 -12.86 0.41
N GLN A 9 -8.32 -12.11 0.99
CA GLN A 9 -9.35 -11.41 0.21
C GLN A 9 -8.77 -10.23 -0.54
N PHE A 10 -7.84 -9.50 0.09
CA PHE A 10 -7.11 -8.41 -0.57
C PHE A 10 -6.36 -8.91 -1.81
N VAL A 11 -5.61 -10.01 -1.69
CA VAL A 11 -4.87 -10.61 -2.82
C VAL A 11 -5.81 -11.21 -3.86
N ALA A 12 -6.97 -11.73 -3.48
CA ALA A 12 -7.96 -12.22 -4.45
C ALA A 12 -8.64 -11.09 -5.24
N ALA A 13 -8.80 -9.91 -4.63
CA ALA A 13 -9.43 -8.76 -5.25
C ALA A 13 -8.44 -7.86 -6.02
N ASN A 14 -7.14 -7.97 -5.76
CA ASN A 14 -6.11 -7.09 -6.31
C ASN A 14 -4.97 -7.88 -6.94
N ALA A 15 -4.49 -7.40 -8.08
CA ALA A 15 -3.37 -7.99 -8.79
C ALA A 15 -2.22 -6.99 -8.95
N GLU A 16 -1.03 -7.51 -9.21
CA GLU A 16 0.12 -6.69 -9.61
C GLU A 16 -0.23 -5.80 -10.82
N GLY A 17 0.23 -4.55 -10.79
CA GLY A 17 -0.15 -3.53 -11.76
C GLY A 17 -1.49 -2.84 -11.46
N GLY A 18 -2.30 -3.36 -10.53
CA GLY A 18 -3.53 -2.72 -10.08
C GLY A 18 -3.27 -1.37 -9.40
N VAL A 19 -4.16 -0.41 -9.61
CA VAL A 19 -4.12 0.91 -8.98
C VAL A 19 -5.14 0.97 -7.86
N LEU A 20 -4.73 1.47 -6.71
CA LEU A 20 -5.51 1.63 -5.50
C LEU A 20 -5.42 3.06 -4.99
N ASP A 21 -6.45 3.52 -4.30
CA ASP A 21 -6.37 4.75 -3.52
C ASP A 21 -5.84 4.44 -2.11
N GLY A 22 -4.64 4.93 -1.81
CA GLY A 22 -3.99 4.73 -0.53
C GLY A 22 -3.92 6.02 0.30
N VAL A 23 -3.88 5.87 1.62
CA VAL A 23 -3.63 6.96 2.57
C VAL A 23 -2.22 6.80 3.15
N VAL A 24 -1.41 7.85 3.13
CA VAL A 24 -0.09 7.82 3.79
C VAL A 24 -0.29 7.70 5.30
N ALA A 25 0.03 6.54 5.85
CA ALA A 25 -0.01 6.28 7.29
C ALA A 25 1.22 6.85 7.99
N ARG A 26 2.40 6.69 7.38
CA ARG A 26 3.67 7.16 7.94
C ARG A 26 4.72 7.42 6.86
N VAL A 27 5.41 8.55 6.96
CA VAL A 27 6.54 8.91 6.08
C VAL A 27 7.85 8.35 6.64
N LEU A 28 8.71 7.85 5.76
CA LEU A 28 10.04 7.31 6.01
C LEU A 28 11.07 8.05 5.12
N PRO A 29 12.37 8.01 5.44
CA PRO A 29 13.39 8.67 4.61
C PRO A 29 13.51 8.14 3.18
N PHE A 30 13.04 6.92 2.92
CA PHE A 30 13.12 6.21 1.63
C PHE A 30 11.74 5.90 1.04
N GLY A 31 10.66 6.47 1.58
CA GLY A 31 9.31 6.17 1.14
C GLY A 31 8.23 6.43 2.19
N ALA A 32 7.11 5.71 2.12
CA ALA A 32 6.02 5.80 3.08
C ALA A 32 5.33 4.46 3.28
N PHE A 33 4.80 4.23 4.48
CA PHE A 33 3.74 3.25 4.66
C PHE A 33 2.42 3.86 4.22
N VAL A 34 1.73 3.17 3.33
CA VAL A 34 0.44 3.57 2.77
C VAL A 34 -0.58 2.51 3.13
N GLU A 35 -1.65 2.91 3.80
CA GLU A 35 -2.80 2.06 4.09
C GLU A 35 -3.76 2.09 2.91
N VAL A 36 -4.10 0.92 2.37
CA VAL A 36 -4.99 0.78 1.19
C VAL A 36 -6.31 0.10 1.54
N ALA A 37 -6.36 -0.59 2.68
CA ALA A 37 -7.56 -1.16 3.26
C ALA A 37 -7.36 -1.32 4.78
N PRO A 38 -8.43 -1.47 5.58
CA PRO A 38 -8.31 -1.56 7.04
C PRO A 38 -7.33 -2.65 7.47
N GLY A 39 -6.20 -2.24 8.08
CA GLY A 39 -5.15 -3.16 8.53
C GLY A 39 -4.20 -3.68 7.44
N ILE A 40 -4.38 -3.28 6.18
CA ILE A 40 -3.53 -3.67 5.05
C ILE A 40 -2.66 -2.46 4.65
N HIS A 41 -1.36 -2.60 4.93
CA HIS A 41 -0.37 -1.56 4.67
C HIS A 41 0.64 -2.03 3.64
N GLY A 42 0.90 -1.19 2.64
CA GLY A 42 1.96 -1.38 1.66
C GLY A 42 3.09 -0.39 1.87
N LEU A 43 4.29 -0.76 1.42
CA LEU A 43 5.43 0.16 1.39
C LEU A 43 5.48 0.86 0.05
N LEU A 44 5.24 2.18 0.03
CA LEU A 44 5.48 3.04 -1.11
C LEU A 44 6.95 3.44 -1.12
N VAL A 45 7.72 2.92 -2.08
CA VAL A 45 9.12 3.33 -2.25
C VAL A 45 9.13 4.56 -3.16
N THR A 46 9.47 5.71 -2.60
CA THR A 46 9.78 6.91 -3.38
C THR A 46 11.26 7.16 -3.15
N GLY A 47 12.06 7.27 -4.21
CA GLY A 47 13.50 7.54 -4.07
C GLY A 47 13.75 8.96 -3.55
N ALA A 48 14.41 9.80 -4.35
CA ALA A 48 14.57 11.22 -4.02
C ALA A 48 13.29 12.05 -4.16
N ALA A 49 12.16 11.42 -4.53
CA ALA A 49 10.89 12.11 -4.70
C ALA A 49 10.23 12.37 -3.35
N GLU A 50 9.73 13.58 -3.17
CA GLU A 50 9.05 14.03 -1.96
C GLU A 50 7.84 13.15 -1.66
N VAL A 51 7.88 12.50 -0.50
CA VAL A 51 6.77 11.69 0.01
C VAL A 51 5.70 12.65 0.52
N PRO A 52 4.42 12.47 0.13
CA PRO A 52 3.35 13.29 0.67
C PRO A 52 3.26 13.14 2.21
N PRO A 53 2.82 14.19 2.92
CA PRO A 53 2.65 14.12 4.36
C PRO A 53 1.61 13.05 4.77
N ALA A 54 1.74 12.54 6.00
CA ALA A 54 0.79 11.59 6.56
C ALA A 54 -0.65 12.13 6.51
N GLY A 55 -1.62 11.26 6.22
CA GLY A 55 -3.02 11.60 5.98
C GLY A 55 -3.33 11.97 4.53
N THR A 56 -2.33 12.14 3.67
CA THR A 56 -2.58 12.42 2.24
C THR A 56 -3.09 11.18 1.53
N ARG A 57 -4.17 11.35 0.75
CA ARG A 57 -4.64 10.33 -0.20
C ARG A 57 -3.93 10.48 -1.54
N LEU A 58 -3.50 9.36 -2.09
CA LEU A 58 -2.90 9.32 -3.42
C LEU A 58 -3.17 7.97 -4.11
N PRO A 59 -3.27 7.97 -5.44
CA PRO A 59 -3.29 6.74 -6.21
C PRO A 59 -1.90 6.08 -6.14
N VAL A 60 -1.90 4.81 -5.80
CA VAL A 60 -0.71 3.96 -5.73
C VAL A 60 -0.94 2.73 -6.58
N ARG A 61 0.11 2.27 -7.26
CA ARG A 61 0.08 1.05 -8.05
C ARG A 61 0.78 -0.06 -7.29
N ILE A 62 0.19 -1.25 -7.29
CA ILE A 62 0.80 -2.46 -6.75
C ILE A 62 1.94 -2.86 -7.68
N GLU A 63 3.16 -2.83 -7.17
CA GLU A 63 4.35 -3.27 -7.92
C GLU A 63 4.53 -4.78 -7.81
N SER A 64 4.44 -5.31 -6.59
CA SER A 64 4.60 -6.74 -6.32
C SER A 64 3.85 -7.16 -5.06
N ILE A 65 3.36 -8.41 -5.03
CA ILE A 65 2.66 -9.00 -3.87
C ILE A 65 3.45 -10.22 -3.37
N ASP A 66 3.99 -10.13 -2.17
CA ASP A 66 4.64 -11.24 -1.44
C ASP A 66 3.62 -11.88 -0.49
N VAL A 67 2.92 -12.90 -1.00
CA VAL A 67 1.86 -13.61 -0.25
C VAL A 67 2.42 -14.36 0.95
N GLU A 68 3.62 -14.93 0.82
CA GLU A 68 4.28 -15.71 1.87
C GLU A 68 4.61 -14.86 3.09
N ARG A 69 5.18 -13.67 2.84
CA ARG A 69 5.53 -12.72 3.91
C ARG A 69 4.41 -11.76 4.26
N ARG A 70 3.26 -11.85 3.57
CA ARG A 70 2.10 -10.96 3.72
C ARG A 70 2.47 -9.49 3.57
N ARG A 71 3.21 -9.16 2.50
CA ARG A 71 3.66 -7.82 2.18
C ARG A 71 3.43 -7.52 0.71
N PHE A 72 3.39 -6.24 0.36
CA PHE A 72 3.33 -5.79 -1.02
C PHE A 72 4.02 -4.44 -1.13
N SER A 73 4.62 -4.21 -2.29
CA SER A 73 5.29 -2.96 -2.62
C SER A 73 4.37 -2.09 -3.47
N LEU A 74 4.44 -0.80 -3.22
CA LEU A 74 3.67 0.23 -3.90
C LEU A 74 4.63 1.18 -4.61
N VAL A 75 4.18 1.68 -5.76
CA VAL A 75 4.81 2.76 -6.50
C VAL A 75 3.79 3.84 -6.83
N LYS A 76 4.25 5.04 -7.13
CA LYS A 76 3.38 6.12 -7.59
C LYS A 76 2.74 5.70 -8.92
N ALA A 77 1.41 5.79 -9.00
CA ALA A 77 0.65 5.51 -10.22
C ALA A 77 0.89 6.61 -11.28
#